data_AF-A0A382QV41-F1
#
_entry.id   AF-A0A382QV41-F1
#
_cell.length_a   1.000
_cell.length_b   1.000
_cell.length_c   1.000
_cell.angle_alpha   90.00
_cell.angle_beta   90.00
_cell.angle_gamma   90.00
#
_symmetry.space_group_name_H-M   'P 1'
#
loop_
_entity.id
_entity.type
_entity.pdbx_description
1 polymer ?
#
loop_
_entity_poly.entity_id
_entity_poly.type
_entity_poly.pdbx_seq_one_letter_code
_entity_poly.pdbx_strand_id
1 'polypeptide(L)'
;MRTEFSRFITLGLVSLVIYVPKSLATDVSGILSSDTTWSLSDSPYSVTGDVQIPSGVKLTIESGVVVQFEGAYEILVKGSVAVNGTEAQPVVFQSNTAGTSSGATIFMFKETNLSLSQLSHVKFQDANRAIQVSEDQAPIKNSGTLTISNVEITNSDVYTDGYTTTAKLVLENAVLDDVTVKGTYPRSEPIEIKNATISNSTIFSDSYNYGIKIEDSTASNTYFRHGCCGSKLEFEDSVVTDSSVGGREGHIIIKNSKFLGSPVKINEGGGSLTIENSVIEYTTEARTVYSGGWGT
;
A
#
# COMPACT_ATOMS: atom_id res chain seq x y z
N MET A 1 68.19 -56.29 3.35
CA MET A 1 66.78 -56.55 3.69
C MET A 1 66.41 -55.63 4.85
N ARG A 2 65.87 -54.43 4.56
CA ARG A 2 65.28 -53.52 5.54
C ARG A 2 64.10 -52.88 4.85
N THR A 3 62.91 -53.09 5.38
CA THR A 3 61.65 -52.60 4.83
C THR A 3 61.07 -51.61 5.84
N GLU A 4 60.99 -50.35 5.46
CA GLU A 4 60.36 -49.26 6.22
C GLU A 4 58.84 -49.34 6.04
N PHE A 5 58.08 -49.32 7.14
CA PHE A 5 56.61 -49.22 7.13
C PHE A 5 56.22 -47.78 7.45
N SER A 6 55.72 -47.04 6.44
CA SER A 6 55.13 -45.71 6.63
C SER A 6 53.69 -45.85 7.14
N ARG A 7 53.38 -45.27 8.30
CA ARG A 7 52.01 -45.18 8.86
C ARG A 7 51.37 -43.86 8.39
N PHE A 8 50.30 -43.97 7.60
CA PHE A 8 49.40 -42.85 7.34
C PHE A 8 48.37 -42.73 8.48
N ILE A 9 48.28 -41.56 9.10
CA ILE A 9 47.22 -41.19 10.05
C ILE A 9 46.16 -40.43 9.26
N THR A 10 44.98 -41.02 9.11
CA THR A 10 43.82 -40.35 8.50
C THR A 10 43.13 -39.52 9.59
N LEU A 11 43.23 -38.18 9.53
CA LEU A 11 42.38 -37.29 10.33
C LEU A 11 40.97 -37.31 9.73
N GLY A 12 40.00 -37.81 10.50
CA GLY A 12 38.58 -37.70 10.15
C GLY A 12 38.10 -36.26 10.33
N LEU A 13 37.48 -35.69 9.29
CA LEU A 13 36.73 -34.43 9.41
C LEU A 13 35.55 -34.64 10.36
N VAL A 14 35.51 -33.87 11.45
CA VAL A 14 34.32 -33.73 12.29
C VAL A 14 33.50 -32.58 11.71
N SER A 15 32.38 -32.89 11.06
CA SER A 15 31.40 -31.88 10.65
C SER A 15 30.65 -31.37 11.88
N LEU A 16 30.94 -30.13 12.28
CA LEU A 16 30.16 -29.41 13.28
C LEU A 16 28.78 -29.08 12.68
N VAL A 17 27.75 -29.81 13.07
CA VAL A 17 26.36 -29.44 12.77
C VAL A 17 25.98 -28.31 13.73
N ILE A 18 25.99 -27.07 13.24
CA ILE A 18 25.47 -25.92 13.98
C ILE A 18 23.94 -26.02 13.93
N TYR A 19 23.33 -26.42 15.05
CA TYR A 19 21.88 -26.30 15.23
C TYR A 19 21.54 -24.84 15.45
N VAL A 20 20.96 -24.19 14.44
CA VAL A 20 20.39 -22.84 14.60
C VAL A 20 18.97 -23.04 15.16
N PRO A 21 18.70 -22.72 16.44
CA PRO A 21 17.34 -22.78 16.94
C PRO A 21 16.47 -21.83 16.10
N LYS A 22 15.33 -22.33 15.63
CA LYS A 22 14.28 -21.47 15.08
C LYS A 22 13.91 -20.50 16.22
N SER A 23 14.10 -19.19 16.00
CA SER A 23 13.61 -18.19 16.93
C SER A 23 12.11 -18.42 17.13
N LEU A 24 11.67 -18.47 18.38
CA LEU A 24 10.24 -18.56 18.68
C LEU A 24 9.61 -17.22 18.29
N ALA A 25 8.39 -17.27 17.74
CA ALA A 25 7.67 -16.03 17.46
C ALA A 25 7.47 -15.24 18.76
N THR A 26 7.59 -13.92 18.67
CA THR A 26 7.30 -13.01 19.77
C THR A 26 5.85 -12.54 19.64
N ASP A 27 4.99 -13.02 20.54
CA ASP A 27 3.58 -12.63 20.55
C ASP A 27 3.42 -11.15 20.98
N VAL A 28 2.63 -10.39 20.22
CA VAL A 28 2.33 -8.97 20.48
C VAL A 28 0.83 -8.71 20.41
N SER A 29 0.34 -7.94 21.39
CA SER A 29 -1.04 -7.45 21.48
C SER A 29 -1.14 -6.39 22.58
N GLY A 30 -2.28 -5.68 22.63
CA GLY A 30 -2.59 -4.69 23.64
C GLY A 30 -1.99 -3.31 23.36
N ILE A 31 -2.02 -2.45 24.38
CA ILE A 31 -1.59 -1.06 24.28
C ILE A 31 -0.11 -0.98 24.67
N LEU A 32 0.73 -0.37 23.82
CA LEU A 32 2.13 -0.09 24.16
C LEU A 32 2.20 0.95 25.29
N SER A 33 2.87 0.62 26.39
CA SER A 33 3.00 1.52 27.55
C SER A 33 4.08 2.59 27.39
N SER A 34 5.01 2.39 26.44
CA SER A 34 6.15 3.25 26.17
C SER A 34 6.69 2.98 24.76
N ASP A 35 7.64 3.81 24.32
CA ASP A 35 8.38 3.55 23.09
C ASP A 35 8.91 2.12 23.08
N THR A 36 8.68 1.43 21.97
CA THR A 36 8.97 0.01 21.82
C THR A 36 9.71 -0.22 20.51
N THR A 37 10.67 -1.13 20.53
CA THR A 37 11.38 -1.58 19.31
C THR A 37 11.04 -3.03 19.05
N TRP A 38 10.60 -3.32 17.83
CA TRP A 38 10.53 -4.65 17.29
C TRP A 38 11.84 -4.96 16.57
N SER A 39 12.67 -5.78 17.20
CA SER A 39 14.03 -6.09 16.79
C SER A 39 14.09 -7.28 15.84
N LEU A 40 15.12 -7.33 14.99
CA LEU A 40 15.32 -8.50 14.13
C LEU A 40 15.60 -9.77 14.95
N SER A 41 16.25 -9.66 16.11
CA SER A 41 16.58 -10.82 16.96
C SER A 41 15.37 -11.52 17.57
N ASP A 42 14.26 -10.80 17.73
CA ASP A 42 13.01 -11.32 18.29
C ASP A 42 11.98 -11.66 17.20
N SER A 43 12.37 -11.50 15.93
CA SER A 43 11.53 -11.83 14.77
C SER A 43 11.41 -13.35 14.58
N PRO A 44 10.26 -13.88 14.12
CA PRO A 44 9.04 -13.16 13.72
C PRO A 44 8.21 -12.64 14.89
N TYR A 45 7.45 -11.56 14.67
CA TYR A 45 6.42 -11.08 15.60
C TYR A 45 5.06 -11.63 15.21
N SER A 46 4.35 -12.29 16.12
CA SER A 46 2.98 -12.78 15.90
C SER A 46 1.97 -11.84 16.55
N VAL A 47 1.14 -11.17 15.75
CA VAL A 47 0.06 -10.31 16.20
C VAL A 47 -1.13 -11.19 16.59
N THR A 48 -1.26 -11.44 17.90
CA THR A 48 -2.28 -12.34 18.48
C THR A 48 -3.52 -11.61 18.98
N GLY A 49 -3.56 -10.29 18.80
CA GLY A 49 -4.62 -9.37 19.20
C GLY A 49 -4.29 -7.97 18.71
N ASP A 50 -5.25 -7.04 18.76
CA ASP A 50 -5.01 -5.66 18.34
C ASP A 50 -3.84 -5.05 19.11
N VAL A 51 -2.98 -4.31 18.39
CA VAL A 51 -1.86 -3.57 18.96
C VAL A 51 -2.16 -2.08 18.85
N GLN A 52 -2.16 -1.36 19.97
CA GLN A 52 -2.35 0.08 19.94
C GLN A 52 -1.04 0.81 20.28
N ILE A 53 -0.66 1.74 19.41
CA ILE A 53 0.39 2.74 19.66
C ILE A 53 -0.31 4.02 20.12
N PRO A 54 -0.36 4.33 21.43
CA PRO A 54 -1.07 5.51 21.92
C PRO A 54 -0.35 6.82 21.55
N SER A 55 -1.07 7.94 21.67
CA SER A 55 -0.50 9.27 21.44
C SER A 55 0.73 9.50 22.33
N GLY A 56 1.80 10.05 21.75
CA GLY A 56 3.08 10.26 22.42
C GLY A 56 4.00 9.04 22.51
N VAL A 57 3.57 7.87 22.03
CA VAL A 57 4.39 6.65 21.97
C VAL A 57 4.80 6.34 20.52
N LYS A 58 6.00 5.76 20.36
CA LYS A 58 6.55 5.32 19.08
C LYS A 58 6.80 3.81 19.05
N LEU A 59 6.37 3.17 17.97
CA LEU A 59 6.84 1.83 17.59
C LEU A 59 7.93 1.96 16.53
N THR A 60 9.10 1.36 16.78
CA THR A 60 10.19 1.26 15.80
C THR A 60 10.33 -0.19 15.38
N ILE A 61 10.34 -0.45 14.07
CA ILE A 61 10.46 -1.80 13.51
C ILE A 61 11.74 -1.84 12.68
N GLU A 62 12.67 -2.71 13.09
CA GLU A 62 13.99 -2.85 12.48
C GLU A 62 13.94 -3.54 11.11
N SER A 63 14.96 -3.32 10.29
CA SER A 63 15.11 -3.96 8.98
C SER A 63 15.10 -5.49 9.09
N GLY A 64 14.43 -6.15 8.14
CA GLY A 64 14.35 -7.61 8.06
C GLY A 64 13.32 -8.25 9.00
N VAL A 65 12.63 -7.47 9.83
CA VAL A 65 11.57 -7.99 10.69
C VAL A 65 10.41 -8.52 9.85
N VAL A 66 9.94 -9.71 10.20
CA VAL A 66 8.67 -10.29 9.73
C VAL A 66 7.62 -10.15 10.84
N VAL A 67 6.44 -9.64 10.47
CA VAL A 67 5.26 -9.49 11.32
C VAL A 67 4.11 -10.30 10.72
N GLN A 68 3.59 -11.25 11.50
CA GLN A 68 2.56 -12.20 11.12
C GLN A 68 1.26 -11.88 11.86
N PHE A 69 0.17 -11.63 11.12
CA PHE A 69 -1.16 -11.50 11.70
C PHE A 69 -1.79 -12.88 11.86
N GLU A 70 -2.15 -13.23 13.09
CA GLU A 70 -2.77 -14.52 13.45
C GLU A 70 -4.31 -14.51 13.32
N GLY A 71 -4.89 -13.34 13.05
CA GLY A 71 -6.34 -13.16 12.92
C GLY A 71 -6.72 -11.79 12.34
N ALA A 72 -8.01 -11.48 12.41
CA ALA A 72 -8.57 -10.19 11.98
C ALA A 72 -8.29 -9.08 13.01
N TYR A 73 -7.01 -8.79 13.21
CA TYR A 73 -6.51 -7.78 14.15
C TYR A 73 -5.97 -6.56 13.42
N GLU A 74 -5.73 -5.49 14.18
CA GLU A 74 -5.12 -4.27 13.67
C GLU A 74 -3.92 -3.75 14.47
N ILE A 75 -3.05 -2.96 13.81
CA ILE A 75 -2.16 -2.03 14.52
C ILE A 75 -2.76 -0.63 14.44
N LEU A 76 -3.35 -0.19 15.55
CA LEU A 76 -3.96 1.13 15.70
C LEU A 76 -2.89 2.17 16.07
N VAL A 77 -2.63 3.10 15.15
CA VAL A 77 -1.62 4.16 15.28
C VAL A 77 -2.29 5.48 15.68
N LYS A 78 -2.24 5.80 16.98
CA LYS A 78 -2.56 7.14 17.53
C LYS A 78 -1.32 7.95 17.87
N GLY A 79 -0.19 7.27 18.09
CA GLY A 79 1.15 7.84 18.21
C GLY A 79 1.86 7.87 16.86
N SER A 80 3.03 7.24 16.79
CA SER A 80 3.86 7.16 15.58
C SER A 80 4.46 5.78 15.36
N VAL A 81 4.73 5.44 14.09
CA VAL A 81 5.43 4.22 13.70
C VAL A 81 6.59 4.54 12.76
N ALA A 82 7.72 3.89 12.98
CA ALA A 82 8.89 3.92 12.10
C ALA A 82 9.21 2.52 11.60
N VAL A 83 8.99 2.24 10.32
CA VAL A 83 9.39 0.99 9.66
C VAL A 83 10.68 1.24 8.88
N ASN A 84 11.78 0.70 9.40
CA ASN A 84 13.13 0.99 8.91
C ASN A 84 13.68 -0.17 8.06
N GLY A 85 12.93 -0.59 7.04
CA GLY A 85 13.43 -1.58 6.09
C GLY A 85 14.60 -1.04 5.27
N THR A 86 15.31 -1.96 4.62
CA THR A 86 16.29 -1.63 3.58
C THR A 86 16.02 -2.46 2.34
N GLU A 87 16.61 -2.10 1.21
CA GLU A 87 16.52 -2.91 -0.02
C GLU A 87 16.99 -4.36 0.19
N ALA A 88 18.08 -4.55 0.95
CA ALA A 88 18.63 -5.86 1.25
C ALA A 88 17.80 -6.65 2.29
N GLN A 89 17.13 -5.94 3.21
CA GLN A 89 16.37 -6.51 4.32
C GLN A 89 15.07 -5.71 4.51
N PRO A 90 14.07 -5.90 3.64
CA PRO A 90 12.78 -5.25 3.78
C PRO A 90 12.06 -5.76 5.03
N VAL A 91 11.16 -4.93 5.57
CA VAL A 91 10.22 -5.37 6.62
C VAL A 91 9.00 -5.98 5.95
N VAL A 92 8.54 -7.14 6.43
CA VAL A 92 7.41 -7.85 5.84
C VAL A 92 6.27 -7.94 6.84
N PHE A 93 5.09 -7.47 6.46
CA PHE A 93 3.84 -7.71 7.16
C PHE A 93 2.99 -8.65 6.31
N GLN A 94 2.47 -9.70 6.93
CA GLN A 94 1.64 -10.69 6.25
C GLN A 94 0.54 -11.24 7.16
N SER A 95 -0.55 -11.75 6.58
CA SER A 95 -1.60 -12.48 7.30
C SER A 95 -1.56 -13.98 6.99
N ASN A 96 -2.02 -14.81 7.92
CA ASN A 96 -2.12 -16.27 7.72
C ASN A 96 -3.29 -16.64 6.78
N THR A 97 -4.24 -15.74 6.64
CA THR A 97 -5.39 -15.86 5.73
C THR A 97 -5.17 -14.91 4.57
N ALA A 98 -5.49 -15.32 3.35
CA ALA A 98 -5.20 -14.51 2.16
C ALA A 98 -6.17 -13.32 1.97
N GLY A 99 -5.61 -12.16 1.68
CA GLY A 99 -6.29 -10.96 1.20
C GLY A 99 -7.41 -10.42 2.08
N THR A 100 -8.45 -9.90 1.42
CA THR A 100 -9.66 -9.34 2.06
C THR A 100 -10.34 -10.30 3.03
N SER A 101 -10.22 -11.61 2.84
CA SER A 101 -10.79 -12.61 3.75
C SER A 101 -10.11 -12.69 5.11
N SER A 102 -8.90 -12.14 5.25
CA SER A 102 -8.18 -12.12 6.53
C SER A 102 -8.81 -11.23 7.59
N GLY A 103 -9.54 -10.18 7.18
CA GLY A 103 -10.04 -9.15 8.09
C GLY A 103 -8.96 -8.27 8.75
N ALA A 104 -7.67 -8.57 8.55
CA ALA A 104 -6.57 -7.86 9.20
C ALA A 104 -6.34 -6.46 8.58
N THR A 105 -6.15 -5.45 9.43
CA THR A 105 -5.76 -4.10 9.00
C THR A 105 -4.37 -3.81 9.54
N ILE A 106 -3.34 -3.88 8.68
CA ILE A 106 -1.95 -3.83 9.14
C ILE A 106 -1.67 -2.52 9.87
N PHE A 107 -1.98 -1.37 9.27
CA PHE A 107 -1.95 -0.09 9.98
C PHE A 107 -3.25 0.70 9.83
N MET A 108 -3.88 1.01 10.96
CA MET A 108 -4.98 1.97 11.06
C MET A 108 -4.50 3.25 11.73
N PHE A 109 -4.40 4.35 10.99
CA PHE A 109 -4.00 5.66 11.52
C PHE A 109 -5.22 6.44 11.98
N LYS A 110 -5.29 6.82 13.26
CA LYS A 110 -6.40 7.60 13.84
C LYS A 110 -5.89 8.62 14.85
N GLU A 111 -6.47 9.82 14.82
CA GLU A 111 -6.19 10.89 15.78
C GLU A 111 -4.70 11.27 15.89
N THR A 112 -3.97 11.19 14.77
CA THR A 112 -2.51 11.42 14.75
C THR A 112 -2.07 12.43 13.69
N ASN A 113 -0.88 13.00 13.88
CA ASN A 113 -0.16 13.68 12.82
C ASN A 113 0.64 12.64 12.04
N LEU A 114 0.20 12.36 10.82
CA LEU A 114 0.78 11.36 9.93
C LEU A 114 2.27 11.62 9.64
N SER A 115 2.71 12.89 9.64
CA SER A 115 4.11 13.26 9.42
C SER A 115 5.06 12.79 10.52
N LEU A 116 4.54 12.28 11.64
CA LEU A 116 5.36 11.66 12.70
C LEU A 116 5.77 10.22 12.35
N SER A 117 5.10 9.59 11.38
CA SER A 117 5.37 8.21 10.97
C SER A 117 6.14 8.19 9.65
N GLN A 118 7.02 7.20 9.52
CA GLN A 118 7.79 6.98 8.30
C GLN A 118 7.92 5.48 8.06
N LEU A 119 7.63 5.03 6.84
CA LEU A 119 7.75 3.64 6.46
C LEU A 119 8.58 3.55 5.18
N SER A 120 9.63 2.73 5.21
CA SER A 120 10.54 2.55 4.08
C SER A 120 10.88 1.07 3.87
N HIS A 121 10.99 0.66 2.61
CA HIS A 121 11.33 -0.72 2.19
C HIS A 121 10.49 -1.76 2.91
N VAL A 122 9.17 -1.66 2.71
CA VAL A 122 8.17 -2.45 3.41
C VAL A 122 7.31 -3.23 2.43
N LYS A 123 7.00 -4.47 2.78
CA LYS A 123 6.09 -5.33 2.04
C LYS A 123 4.84 -5.59 2.87
N PHE A 124 3.67 -5.39 2.26
CA PHE A 124 2.37 -5.72 2.83
C PHE A 124 1.71 -6.78 1.96
N GLN A 125 1.42 -7.93 2.56
CA GLN A 125 0.91 -9.09 1.82
C GLN A 125 -0.30 -9.70 2.53
N ASP A 126 -1.31 -10.10 1.75
CA ASP A 126 -2.39 -10.97 2.19
C ASP A 126 -3.27 -10.45 3.35
N ALA A 127 -3.17 -9.19 3.74
CA ALA A 127 -4.10 -8.57 4.68
C ALA A 127 -5.35 -8.06 3.98
N ASN A 128 -6.40 -7.75 4.75
CA ASN A 128 -7.57 -7.06 4.21
C ASN A 128 -7.15 -5.65 3.80
N ARG A 129 -6.50 -4.93 4.72
CA ARG A 129 -5.97 -3.60 4.47
C ARG A 129 -4.52 -3.53 4.88
N ALA A 130 -3.65 -3.12 3.96
CA ALA A 130 -2.30 -2.72 4.30
C ALA A 130 -2.33 -1.40 5.09
N ILE A 131 -3.05 -0.42 4.57
CA ILE A 131 -3.11 0.93 5.14
C ILE A 131 -4.54 1.41 5.19
N GLN A 132 -4.95 1.90 6.36
CA GLN A 132 -6.13 2.71 6.54
C GLN A 132 -5.79 4.04 7.17
N VAL A 133 -6.14 5.13 6.50
CA VAL A 133 -6.08 6.48 7.06
C VAL A 133 -7.48 6.92 7.48
N SER A 134 -7.68 6.93 8.80
CA SER A 134 -8.92 7.32 9.47
C SER A 134 -10.13 6.41 9.20
N GLU A 135 -11.21 6.70 9.91
CA GLU A 135 -12.59 6.28 9.66
C GLU A 135 -13.49 7.53 9.56
N ASP A 136 -14.62 7.42 8.86
CA ASP A 136 -15.55 8.52 8.64
C ASP A 136 -15.96 9.23 9.94
N GLN A 137 -16.16 10.55 9.86
CA GLN A 137 -16.62 11.42 10.96
C GLN A 137 -15.87 11.31 12.31
N ALA A 138 -14.62 10.84 12.35
CA ALA A 138 -13.85 10.83 13.60
C ALA A 138 -13.83 12.24 14.27
N PRO A 139 -14.02 12.36 15.60
CA PRO A 139 -14.09 13.65 16.29
C PRO A 139 -12.75 14.38 16.32
N ILE A 140 -11.65 13.62 16.38
CA ILE A 140 -10.28 14.11 16.24
C ILE A 140 -9.76 13.60 14.91
N LYS A 141 -9.39 14.53 14.02
CA LYS A 141 -8.95 14.23 12.66
C LYS A 141 -7.46 13.98 12.59
N ASN A 142 -7.06 13.13 11.65
CA ASN A 142 -5.66 13.06 11.24
C ASN A 142 -5.23 14.38 10.59
N SER A 143 -3.94 14.65 10.63
CA SER A 143 -3.30 15.77 9.94
C SER A 143 -1.93 15.35 9.38
N GLY A 144 -1.30 16.22 8.58
CA GLY A 144 0.04 15.95 8.03
C GLY A 144 0.04 14.92 6.90
N THR A 145 1.22 14.48 6.48
CA THR A 145 1.39 13.59 5.32
C THR A 145 2.04 12.29 5.76
N LEU A 146 1.40 11.15 5.48
CA LEU A 146 2.03 9.85 5.57
C LEU A 146 2.71 9.57 4.23
N THR A 147 4.04 9.52 4.23
CA THR A 147 4.81 9.03 3.08
C THR A 147 5.32 7.62 3.38
N ILE A 148 5.01 6.70 2.47
CA ILE A 148 5.52 5.32 2.48
C ILE A 148 6.37 5.15 1.23
N SER A 149 7.69 4.98 1.41
CA SER A 149 8.65 4.93 0.31
C SER A 149 9.15 3.49 0.09
N ASN A 150 9.38 3.11 -1.16
CA ASN A 150 9.85 1.76 -1.54
C ASN A 150 8.91 0.67 -0.98
N VAL A 151 7.63 0.78 -1.34
CA VAL A 151 6.57 -0.08 -0.80
C VAL A 151 6.12 -1.11 -1.83
N GLU A 152 5.95 -2.35 -1.39
CA GLU A 152 5.32 -3.42 -2.17
C GLU A 152 4.03 -3.82 -1.46
N ILE A 153 2.89 -3.73 -2.15
CA ILE A 153 1.59 -4.13 -1.63
C ILE A 153 1.01 -5.17 -2.57
N THR A 154 0.75 -6.35 -2.04
CA THR A 154 0.17 -7.47 -2.81
C THR A 154 -1.03 -8.04 -2.08
N ASN A 155 -2.16 -8.16 -2.76
CA ASN A 155 -3.38 -8.75 -2.19
C ASN A 155 -3.73 -8.09 -0.83
N SER A 156 -3.69 -6.77 -0.76
CA SER A 156 -3.95 -5.98 0.45
C SER A 156 -4.37 -4.56 0.12
N ASP A 157 -5.51 -4.11 0.62
CA ASP A 157 -6.09 -2.84 0.20
C ASP A 157 -5.50 -1.60 0.90
N VAL A 158 -5.69 -0.43 0.28
CA VAL A 158 -5.29 0.88 0.81
C VAL A 158 -6.47 1.84 0.80
N TYR A 159 -6.88 2.33 1.97
CA TYR A 159 -8.10 3.11 2.13
C TYR A 159 -7.83 4.45 2.85
N THR A 160 -8.49 5.52 2.39
CA THR A 160 -8.63 6.77 3.13
C THR A 160 -10.10 7.08 3.39
N ASP A 161 -10.43 7.60 4.58
CA ASP A 161 -11.82 7.84 5.01
C ASP A 161 -11.97 8.96 6.06
N GLY A 162 -11.06 9.92 6.16
CA GLY A 162 -11.08 10.83 7.32
C GLY A 162 -12.13 11.92 7.33
N TYR A 163 -12.82 12.16 6.21
CA TYR A 163 -13.80 13.22 6.01
C TYR A 163 -13.30 14.62 6.40
N THR A 164 -12.94 15.44 5.41
CA THR A 164 -12.53 16.86 5.57
C THR A 164 -11.31 17.06 6.47
N THR A 165 -10.33 16.16 6.39
CA THR A 165 -9.07 16.32 7.10
C THR A 165 -8.07 17.16 6.30
N THR A 166 -6.97 17.54 6.95
CA THR A 166 -5.78 18.10 6.26
C THR A 166 -4.73 17.02 5.99
N ALA A 167 -5.07 15.75 6.25
CA ALA A 167 -4.17 14.64 6.09
C ALA A 167 -4.01 14.25 4.62
N LYS A 168 -2.90 13.57 4.31
CA LYS A 168 -2.58 13.09 2.96
C LYS A 168 -1.82 11.77 3.02
N LEU A 169 -2.09 10.88 2.08
CA LEU A 169 -1.33 9.65 1.87
C LEU A 169 -0.48 9.76 0.60
N VAL A 170 0.79 9.40 0.69
CA VAL A 170 1.71 9.29 -0.44
C VAL A 170 2.35 7.91 -0.45
N LEU A 171 2.17 7.18 -1.54
CA LEU A 171 2.90 5.96 -1.85
C LEU A 171 3.96 6.32 -2.91
N GLU A 172 5.24 6.12 -2.57
CA GLU A 172 6.37 6.50 -3.41
C GLU A 172 7.25 5.29 -3.70
N ASN A 173 7.70 5.16 -4.95
CA ASN A 173 8.45 3.99 -5.44
C ASN A 173 7.66 2.71 -5.14
N ALA A 174 6.39 2.69 -5.55
CA ALA A 174 5.42 1.69 -5.13
C ALA A 174 5.27 0.56 -6.15
N VAL A 175 5.12 -0.68 -5.68
CA VAL A 175 4.65 -1.82 -6.47
C VAL A 175 3.30 -2.25 -5.89
N LEU A 176 2.24 -2.15 -6.70
CA LEU A 176 0.87 -2.46 -6.30
C LEU A 176 0.35 -3.59 -7.19
N ASP A 177 0.09 -4.77 -6.62
CA ASP A 177 -0.39 -5.94 -7.37
C ASP A 177 -1.59 -6.59 -6.68
N ASP A 178 -2.72 -6.74 -7.39
CA ASP A 178 -3.97 -7.24 -6.81
C ASP A 178 -4.44 -6.41 -5.60
N VAL A 179 -4.43 -5.08 -5.76
CA VAL A 179 -4.76 -4.12 -4.68
C VAL A 179 -5.97 -3.28 -5.08
N THR A 180 -6.85 -2.99 -4.11
CA THR A 180 -7.75 -1.84 -4.22
C THR A 180 -7.18 -0.64 -3.47
N VAL A 181 -6.89 0.44 -4.19
CA VAL A 181 -6.62 1.76 -3.58
C VAL A 181 -7.88 2.60 -3.67
N LYS A 182 -8.43 3.01 -2.53
CA LYS A 182 -9.70 3.73 -2.46
C LYS A 182 -9.64 5.01 -1.63
N GLY A 183 -10.00 6.12 -2.26
CA GLY A 183 -10.40 7.34 -1.56
C GLY A 183 -11.90 7.32 -1.32
N THR A 184 -12.35 7.19 -0.07
CA THR A 184 -13.74 6.91 0.27
C THR A 184 -14.64 8.15 0.16
N TYR A 185 -15.82 7.98 -0.43
CA TYR A 185 -16.88 8.99 -0.42
C TYR A 185 -17.26 9.35 1.03
N PRO A 186 -17.53 10.63 1.35
CA PRO A 186 -17.58 11.75 0.42
C PRO A 186 -16.31 12.61 0.33
N ARG A 187 -15.49 12.66 1.37
CA ARG A 187 -14.43 13.69 1.52
C ARG A 187 -13.16 13.15 2.18
N SER A 188 -12.70 11.96 1.79
CA SER A 188 -11.47 11.37 2.31
C SER A 188 -10.21 12.16 1.94
N GLU A 189 -9.09 11.80 2.56
CA GLU A 189 -7.76 12.33 2.26
C GLU A 189 -7.38 12.11 0.79
N PRO A 190 -6.64 13.05 0.15
CA PRO A 190 -5.96 12.80 -1.10
C PRO A 190 -4.98 11.64 -0.98
N ILE A 191 -4.89 10.85 -2.05
CA ILE A 191 -3.88 9.81 -2.22
C ILE A 191 -3.02 10.18 -3.43
N GLU A 192 -1.70 10.21 -3.24
CA GLU A 192 -0.74 10.30 -4.34
C GLU A 192 0.02 8.98 -4.47
N ILE A 193 0.07 8.46 -5.70
CA ILE A 193 0.84 7.28 -6.07
C ILE A 193 1.93 7.75 -7.05
N LYS A 194 3.19 7.58 -6.68
CA LYS A 194 4.34 8.15 -7.41
C LYS A 194 5.38 7.10 -7.73
N ASN A 195 5.97 7.21 -8.92
CA ASN A 195 7.01 6.30 -9.40
C ASN A 195 6.61 4.83 -9.19
N ALA A 196 5.39 4.48 -9.61
CA ALA A 196 4.77 3.21 -9.26
C ALA A 196 4.64 2.26 -10.45
N THR A 197 4.65 0.96 -10.15
CA THR A 197 4.17 -0.09 -11.05
C THR A 197 2.89 -0.67 -10.46
N ILE A 198 1.79 -0.56 -11.21
CA ILE A 198 0.46 -0.99 -10.80
C ILE A 198 -0.02 -2.12 -11.73
N SER A 199 -0.39 -3.27 -11.18
CA SER A 199 -0.90 -4.41 -11.92
C SER A 199 -2.11 -5.05 -11.26
N ASN A 200 -3.01 -5.61 -12.07
CA ASN A 200 -4.14 -6.42 -11.60
C ASN A 200 -5.02 -5.73 -10.53
N SER A 201 -5.04 -4.40 -10.52
CA SER A 201 -5.52 -3.62 -9.37
C SER A 201 -6.78 -2.83 -9.70
N THR A 202 -7.41 -2.29 -8.66
CA THR A 202 -8.46 -1.28 -8.79
C THR A 202 -8.03 0.00 -8.11
N ILE A 203 -8.05 1.11 -8.84
CA ILE A 203 -7.86 2.45 -8.26
C ILE A 203 -9.20 3.16 -8.28
N PHE A 204 -9.80 3.35 -7.11
CA PHE A 204 -11.14 3.90 -6.97
C PHE A 204 -11.14 5.24 -6.21
N SER A 205 -11.21 6.34 -6.97
CA SER A 205 -11.33 7.69 -6.43
C SER A 205 -12.79 8.08 -6.25
N ASP A 206 -13.39 7.79 -5.08
CA ASP A 206 -14.82 8.02 -4.80
C ASP A 206 -15.09 9.33 -4.05
N SER A 207 -14.08 9.90 -3.39
CA SER A 207 -14.16 11.21 -2.71
C SER A 207 -14.29 12.36 -3.71
N TYR A 208 -15.19 13.33 -3.42
CA TYR A 208 -15.44 14.50 -4.27
C TYR A 208 -14.74 15.80 -3.88
N ASN A 209 -14.03 15.83 -2.75
CA ASN A 209 -13.24 17.01 -2.36
C ASN A 209 -11.80 16.88 -2.86
N TYR A 210 -11.22 15.72 -2.61
CA TYR A 210 -9.87 15.34 -3.00
C TYR A 210 -9.93 14.02 -3.76
N GLY A 211 -8.91 13.74 -4.56
CA GLY A 211 -8.88 12.60 -5.46
C GLY A 211 -7.64 11.74 -5.29
N ILE A 212 -7.47 10.82 -6.24
CA ILE A 212 -6.25 10.04 -6.40
C ILE A 212 -5.45 10.66 -7.55
N LYS A 213 -4.17 10.95 -7.31
CA LYS A 213 -3.21 11.36 -8.35
C LYS A 213 -2.20 10.23 -8.55
N ILE A 214 -1.96 9.88 -9.81
CA ILE A 214 -0.95 8.92 -10.24
C ILE A 214 0.08 9.68 -11.08
N GLU A 215 1.33 9.61 -10.67
CA GLU A 215 2.43 10.43 -11.22
C GLU A 215 3.65 9.56 -11.50
N ASP A 216 4.33 9.79 -12.63
CA ASP A 216 5.55 9.07 -13.03
C ASP A 216 5.39 7.53 -12.99
N SER A 217 4.20 7.01 -13.32
CA SER A 217 3.85 5.62 -13.03
C SER A 217 3.48 4.81 -14.26
N THR A 218 3.58 3.48 -14.12
CA THR A 218 3.12 2.51 -15.11
C THR A 218 1.97 1.69 -14.54
N ALA A 219 0.94 1.45 -15.36
CA ALA A 219 -0.18 0.60 -14.98
C ALA A 219 -0.56 -0.39 -16.08
N SER A 220 -0.91 -1.61 -15.68
CA SER A 220 -1.36 -2.69 -16.56
C SER A 220 -2.51 -3.47 -15.94
N ASN A 221 -3.43 -3.98 -16.75
CA ASN A 221 -4.58 -4.78 -16.28
C ASN A 221 -5.27 -4.17 -15.04
N THR A 222 -5.46 -2.85 -15.03
CA THR A 222 -5.94 -2.10 -13.87
C THR A 222 -7.26 -1.43 -14.19
N TYR A 223 -8.20 -1.48 -13.24
CA TYR A 223 -9.46 -0.77 -13.34
C TYR A 223 -9.41 0.55 -12.59
N PHE A 224 -9.44 1.65 -13.33
CA PHE A 224 -9.48 3.00 -12.80
C PHE A 224 -10.93 3.48 -12.74
N ARG A 225 -11.42 3.72 -11.53
CA ARG A 225 -12.78 4.18 -11.29
C ARG A 225 -12.79 5.53 -10.58
N HIS A 226 -13.72 6.39 -10.96
CA HIS A 226 -14.08 7.56 -10.17
C HIS A 226 -15.56 7.52 -9.72
N GLY A 227 -15.84 8.14 -8.58
CA GLY A 227 -17.16 8.30 -7.99
C GLY A 227 -17.97 9.46 -8.58
N CYS A 228 -19.12 9.76 -7.97
CA CYS A 228 -20.00 10.87 -8.35
C CYS A 228 -19.50 12.25 -7.91
N CYS A 229 -20.30 13.27 -8.22
CA CYS A 229 -20.38 14.49 -7.42
C CYS A 229 -19.11 15.35 -7.39
N GLY A 230 -18.24 15.24 -8.41
CA GLY A 230 -16.98 15.98 -8.50
C GLY A 230 -15.74 15.21 -8.03
N SER A 231 -15.82 13.89 -7.86
CA SER A 231 -14.62 13.07 -7.60
C SER A 231 -13.53 13.28 -8.65
N LYS A 232 -12.27 13.19 -8.23
CA LYS A 232 -11.13 13.52 -9.11
C LYS A 232 -10.18 12.35 -9.25
N LEU A 233 -9.80 12.03 -10.48
CA LEU A 233 -8.73 11.08 -10.78
C LEU A 233 -7.77 11.72 -11.77
N GLU A 234 -6.49 11.83 -11.40
CA GLU A 234 -5.48 12.52 -12.19
C GLU A 234 -4.31 11.59 -12.53
N PHE A 235 -3.87 11.67 -13.77
CA PHE A 235 -2.68 11.01 -14.30
C PHE A 235 -1.72 12.06 -14.84
N GLU A 236 -0.46 11.96 -14.44
CA GLU A 236 0.62 12.84 -14.88
C GLU A 236 1.85 11.99 -15.21
N ASP A 237 2.47 12.24 -16.37
CA ASP A 237 3.71 11.59 -16.80
C ASP A 237 3.68 10.04 -16.69
N SER A 238 2.51 9.44 -16.99
CA SER A 238 2.24 8.04 -16.71
C SER A 238 1.87 7.23 -17.97
N VAL A 239 2.15 5.93 -17.94
CA VAL A 239 1.82 4.99 -19.02
C VAL A 239 0.83 3.94 -18.53
N VAL A 240 -0.33 3.86 -19.17
CA VAL A 240 -1.42 2.94 -18.83
C VAL A 240 -1.66 2.00 -20.01
N THR A 241 -1.64 0.69 -19.76
CA THR A 241 -1.74 -0.37 -20.77
C THR A 241 -2.84 -1.36 -20.39
N ASP A 242 -3.57 -1.89 -21.37
CA ASP A 242 -4.57 -2.97 -21.18
C ASP A 242 -5.47 -2.79 -19.95
N SER A 243 -5.87 -1.54 -19.71
CA SER A 243 -6.58 -1.11 -18.50
C SER A 243 -7.90 -0.47 -18.89
N SER A 244 -8.70 -0.02 -17.93
CA SER A 244 -9.87 0.80 -18.28
C SER A 244 -10.10 1.91 -17.29
N VAL A 245 -10.58 3.04 -17.80
CA VAL A 245 -10.93 4.20 -16.97
C VAL A 245 -12.42 4.48 -17.12
N GLY A 246 -13.12 4.65 -16.01
CA GLY A 246 -14.45 5.27 -16.07
C GLY A 246 -15.12 5.55 -14.74
N GLY A 247 -16.37 5.96 -14.81
CA GLY A 247 -17.13 6.39 -13.64
C GLY A 247 -18.35 7.19 -14.02
N ARG A 248 -18.93 7.88 -13.04
CA ARG A 248 -20.15 8.69 -13.18
C ARG A 248 -19.90 10.06 -12.59
N GLU A 249 -20.14 11.17 -13.30
CA GLU A 249 -20.16 12.53 -12.72
C GLU A 249 -18.88 13.03 -12.02
N GLY A 250 -17.71 12.47 -12.34
CA GLY A 250 -16.41 12.89 -11.81
C GLY A 250 -15.52 13.53 -12.87
N HIS A 251 -14.33 13.95 -12.45
CA HIS A 251 -13.32 14.65 -13.23
C HIS A 251 -12.10 13.76 -13.44
N ILE A 252 -11.83 13.42 -14.69
CA ILE A 252 -10.60 12.72 -15.09
C ILE A 252 -9.67 13.75 -15.73
N ILE A 253 -8.41 13.77 -15.28
CA ILE A 253 -7.35 14.61 -15.82
C ILE A 253 -6.21 13.71 -16.27
N ILE A 254 -5.77 13.87 -17.52
CA ILE A 254 -4.68 13.11 -18.12
C ILE A 254 -3.68 14.10 -18.72
N LYS A 255 -2.46 14.14 -18.18
CA LYS A 255 -1.39 15.05 -18.60
C LYS A 255 -0.13 14.27 -18.93
N ASN A 256 0.52 14.64 -20.03
CA ASN A 256 1.80 14.05 -20.47
C ASN A 256 1.83 12.50 -20.44
N SER A 257 0.67 11.87 -20.64
CA SER A 257 0.47 10.45 -20.35
C SER A 257 0.07 9.67 -21.59
N LYS A 258 0.29 8.35 -21.57
CA LYS A 258 -0.01 7.46 -22.69
C LYS A 258 -0.89 6.30 -22.25
N PHE A 259 -2.06 6.18 -22.88
CA PHE A 259 -3.04 5.13 -22.65
C PHE A 259 -3.08 4.24 -23.90
N LEU A 260 -2.70 2.97 -23.77
CA LEU A 260 -2.63 1.98 -24.85
C LEU A 260 -3.54 0.80 -24.56
N GLY A 261 -4.41 0.42 -25.50
CA GLY A 261 -5.42 -0.61 -25.26
C GLY A 261 -6.35 -0.28 -24.09
N SER A 262 -6.41 0.99 -23.69
CA SER A 262 -6.96 1.42 -22.41
C SER A 262 -8.12 2.40 -22.60
N PRO A 263 -9.36 1.92 -22.85
CA PRO A 263 -10.50 2.78 -23.09
C PRO A 263 -10.80 3.69 -21.90
N VAL A 264 -11.13 4.95 -22.21
CA VAL A 264 -11.59 5.95 -21.24
C VAL A 264 -13.06 6.24 -21.51
N LYS A 265 -13.92 5.99 -20.52
CA LYS A 265 -15.37 6.17 -20.59
C LYS A 265 -15.86 7.09 -19.49
N ILE A 266 -16.53 8.19 -19.85
CA ILE A 266 -17.20 9.06 -18.87
C ILE A 266 -18.69 8.95 -19.10
N ASN A 267 -19.43 8.44 -18.11
CA ASN A 267 -20.88 8.33 -18.20
C ASN A 267 -21.57 9.67 -17.88
N GLU A 268 -22.70 9.91 -18.56
CA GLU A 268 -23.51 11.12 -18.53
C GLU A 268 -23.86 11.59 -17.10
N GLY A 269 -23.85 12.92 -16.88
CA GLY A 269 -24.30 13.55 -15.62
C GLY A 269 -23.48 14.75 -15.09
N GLY A 270 -22.56 15.33 -15.86
CA GLY A 270 -21.84 16.56 -15.46
C GLY A 270 -20.39 16.38 -14.99
N GLY A 271 -19.76 15.23 -15.28
CA GLY A 271 -18.31 15.04 -15.13
C GLY A 271 -17.50 15.71 -16.25
N SER A 272 -16.17 15.71 -16.14
CA SER A 272 -15.27 16.26 -17.18
C SER A 272 -14.09 15.35 -17.51
N LEU A 273 -13.62 15.42 -18.76
CA LEU A 273 -12.35 14.85 -19.21
C LEU A 273 -11.43 15.97 -19.65
N THR A 274 -10.24 16.06 -19.05
CA THR A 274 -9.17 16.95 -19.50
C THR A 274 -8.01 16.10 -19.99
N ILE A 275 -7.54 16.34 -21.22
CA ILE A 275 -6.42 15.65 -21.84
C ILE A 275 -5.42 16.70 -22.34
N GLU A 276 -4.19 16.65 -21.86
CA GLU A 276 -3.12 17.59 -22.21
C GLU A 276 -1.85 16.81 -22.57
N ASN A 277 -1.24 17.10 -23.72
CA ASN A 277 0.01 16.47 -24.21
C ASN A 277 0.03 14.93 -24.10
N SER A 278 -1.12 14.29 -24.31
CA SER A 278 -1.31 12.87 -24.01
C SER A 278 -1.83 12.10 -25.22
N VAL A 279 -1.62 10.78 -25.20
CA VAL A 279 -2.07 9.85 -26.25
C VAL A 279 -3.05 8.87 -25.64
N ILE A 280 -4.20 8.68 -26.29
CA ILE A 280 -5.15 7.61 -25.97
C ILE A 280 -5.36 6.79 -27.23
N GLU A 281 -4.91 5.55 -27.21
CA GLU A 281 -4.96 4.60 -28.32
C GLU A 281 -5.63 3.31 -27.86
N TYR A 282 -6.71 2.91 -28.51
CA TYR A 282 -7.35 1.63 -28.27
C TYR A 282 -8.15 1.20 -29.51
N THR A 283 -8.18 -0.11 -29.76
CA THR A 283 -8.96 -0.71 -30.84
C THR A 283 -10.33 -1.13 -30.31
N THR A 284 -11.39 -0.73 -31.02
CA THR A 284 -12.75 -1.20 -30.76
C THR A 284 -13.39 -1.71 -32.03
N GLU A 285 -14.28 -2.70 -31.91
CA GLU A 285 -15.27 -2.99 -32.95
C GLU A 285 -16.46 -2.02 -32.91
N ALA A 286 -16.62 -1.25 -31.82
CA ALA A 286 -17.73 -0.32 -31.59
C ALA A 286 -17.25 1.13 -31.36
N ARG A 287 -17.84 2.09 -32.09
CA ARG A 287 -17.55 3.54 -31.99
C ARG A 287 -17.54 4.04 -30.55
N THR A 288 -16.53 4.84 -30.22
CA THR A 288 -16.52 5.69 -29.01
C THR A 288 -17.67 6.68 -29.07
N VAL A 289 -18.54 6.70 -28.05
CA VAL A 289 -19.53 7.77 -27.84
C VAL A 289 -18.95 8.70 -26.79
N TYR A 290 -18.46 9.86 -27.22
CA TYR A 290 -18.24 11.00 -26.35
C TYR A 290 -19.57 11.76 -26.28
N SER A 291 -20.45 11.42 -25.34
CA SER A 291 -21.67 12.19 -25.09
C SER A 291 -21.32 13.41 -24.25
N GLY A 292 -20.91 14.49 -24.93
CA GLY A 292 -20.92 15.81 -24.32
C GLY A 292 -22.37 16.26 -24.11
N GLY A 293 -22.84 16.25 -22.86
CA GLY A 293 -23.86 17.22 -22.44
C GLY A 293 -23.11 18.55 -22.25
N TRP A 294 -23.40 19.62 -22.97
CA TRP A 294 -24.72 20.21 -23.17
C TRP A 294 -24.94 20.61 -24.63
N GLY A 295 -25.96 20.02 -25.25
CA GLY A 295 -26.68 20.65 -26.35
C GLY A 295 -27.84 21.43 -25.77
N THR A 296 -27.87 22.73 -26.08
CA THR A 296 -28.74 23.84 -25.61
C THR A 296 -28.44 24.41 -24.24
#